data_AF-A0A1C6S8N3-F1
#
_entry.id   AF-A0A1C6S8N3-F1
#
_cell.length_a   1.000
_cell.length_b   1.000
_cell.length_c   1.000
_cell.angle_alpha   90.00
_cell.angle_beta   90.00
_cell.angle_gamma   90.00
#
_symmetry.space_group_name_H-M   'P 1'
#
loop_
_entity.id
_entity.type
_entity.pdbx_description
1 polymer ?
#
loop_
_entity_poly.entity_id
_entity_poly.type
_entity_poly.pdbx_seq_one_letter_code
_entity_poly.pdbx_strand_id
1 'polypeptide(L)' 'MDPSAVWRDKNHKWRIEAYRAPDLRFAIFATNGPTDSAPLWLFGMAALARWLMTHAISLDDLETD' A
#
# COMPACT_ATOMS: atom_id res chain seq x y z
N MET A 1 -9.85 1.99 -12.91
CA MET A 1 -9.28 3.25 -12.40
C MET A 1 -7.84 2.92 -12.10
N ASP A 2 -6.90 3.57 -12.78
CA ASP A 2 -5.48 3.24 -12.62
C ASP A 2 -4.95 3.78 -11.29
N PRO A 3 -4.03 3.06 -10.62
CA PRO A 3 -3.39 3.57 -9.43
C PRO A 3 -2.58 4.83 -9.77
N SER A 4 -2.67 5.83 -8.90
CA SER A 4 -1.88 7.06 -8.99
C SER A 4 -0.43 6.86 -8.59
N ALA A 5 -0.16 5.85 -7.76
CA ALA A 5 1.18 5.39 -7.44
C ALA A 5 1.13 3.90 -7.08
N VAL A 6 2.18 3.18 -7.46
CA VAL A 6 2.40 1.79 -7.11
C VAL A 6 3.78 1.69 -6.49
N TRP A 7 3.85 1.01 -5.35
CA TRP A 7 5.09 0.63 -4.72
C TRP A 7 5.18 -0.89 -4.59
N ARG A 8 6.40 -1.40 -4.58
CA ARG A 8 6.70 -2.77 -4.15
C ARG A 8 7.69 -2.75 -3.01
N ASP A 9 7.58 -3.72 -2.11
CA ASP A 9 8.69 -3.97 -1.20
C ASP A 9 9.87 -4.58 -1.98
N LYS A 10 11.09 -4.38 -1.47
CA LYS A 10 12.33 -4.95 -2.06
C LYS A 10 12.32 -6.47 -2.31
N ASN A 11 11.45 -7.22 -1.63
CA ASN A 11 11.32 -8.66 -1.85
C ASN A 11 10.25 -9.01 -2.89
N HIS A 12 9.62 -7.99 -3.51
CA HIS A 12 8.51 -8.09 -4.45
C HIS A 12 7.35 -8.98 -3.96
N LYS A 13 7.16 -9.06 -2.64
CA LYS A 13 6.09 -9.82 -1.99
C LYS A 13 4.81 -9.00 -1.94
N TRP A 14 4.93 -7.71 -1.59
CA TRP A 14 3.83 -6.81 -1.41
C TRP A 14 3.81 -5.76 -2.51
N ARG A 15 2.64 -5.61 -3.12
CA ARG A 15 2.33 -4.52 -4.04
C ARG A 15 1.36 -3.57 -3.34
N ILE A 16 1.79 -2.34 -3.15
CA ILE A 16 1.04 -1.27 -2.50
C ILE A 16 0.55 -0.32 -3.58
N GLU A 17 -0.75 -0.10 -3.67
CA GLU A 17 -1.38 0.73 -4.68
C GLU A 17 -2.13 1.88 -4.03
N ALA A 18 -1.88 3.10 -4.49
CA ALA A 18 -2.64 4.28 -4.10
C ALA A 18 -3.53 4.74 -5.25
N TYR A 19 -4.84 4.79 -5.01
CA TYR A 19 -5.84 5.29 -5.95
C TYR A 19 -6.32 6.67 -5.50
N ARG A 20 -6.44 7.62 -6.44
CA ARG A 20 -7.03 8.92 -6.13
C ARG A 20 -8.54 8.80 -6.01
N ALA A 21 -9.08 9.06 -4.82
CA ALA A 21 -10.51 9.09 -4.59
C ALA A 21 -11.09 10.47 -4.97
N PRO A 22 -12.41 10.54 -5.30
CA PRO A 22 -13.06 11.80 -5.71
C PRO A 22 -13.04 12.90 -4.62
N ASP A 23 -12.90 12.51 -3.36
CA ASP A 23 -12.92 13.39 -2.17
C ASP A 23 -11.52 13.90 -1.77
N LEU A 24 -10.56 13.89 -2.71
CA LEU A 24 -9.16 14.28 -2.51
C LEU A 24 -8.36 13.37 -1.57
N ARG A 25 -8.91 12.22 -1.16
CA ARG A 25 -8.18 11.21 -0.38
C ARG A 25 -7.46 10.21 -1.29
N PHE A 26 -6.53 9.47 -0.70
CA PHE A 26 -5.90 8.32 -1.34
C PHE A 26 -6.47 7.03 -0.77
N ALA A 27 -6.98 6.16 -1.65
CA ALA A 27 -7.32 4.80 -1.29
C ALA A 27 -6.08 3.92 -1.47
N ILE A 28 -5.49 3.47 -0.35
CA ILE A 28 -4.31 2.61 -0.30
C ILE A 28 -4.72 1.16 -0.08
N PHE A 29 -4.19 0.28 -0.92
CA PHE A 29 -4.34 -1.17 -0.85
C PHE A 29 -2.97 -1.81 -0.83
N ALA A 30 -2.75 -2.80 0.04
CA ALA A 30 -1.58 -3.66 -0.01
C ALA A 30 -2.01 -5.08 -0.38
N THR A 31 -1.38 -5.66 -1.38
CA THR A 31 -1.71 -6.99 -1.92
C THR A 31 -0.47 -7.87 -1.98
N ASN A 32 -0.60 -9.13 -1.59
CA ASN A 32 0.43 -10.16 -1.74
C ASN A 32 -0.18 -11.33 -2.49
N GLY A 33 -0.09 -11.26 -3.82
CA GLY A 33 -0.73 -12.22 -4.72
C GLY A 33 -2.26 -12.26 -4.56
N PRO A 34 -2.89 -13.41 -4.86
CA PRO A 34 -4.35 -13.57 -4.78
C PRO A 34 -4.86 -13.81 -3.35
N THR A 35 -3.97 -14.02 -2.38
CA THR A 35 -4.34 -14.61 -1.08
C THR A 35 -4.52 -13.56 0.00
N ASP A 36 -3.71 -12.50 0.00
CA ASP A 36 -3.73 -11.49 1.06
C ASP A 36 -3.96 -10.10 0.49
N SER A 37 -4.97 -9.40 1.02
CA SER A 37 -5.24 -7.99 0.71
C SER A 37 -5.61 -7.20 1.96
N ALA A 38 -5.05 -5.99 2.07
CA ALA A 38 -5.30 -5.07 3.18
C ALA A 38 -5.79 -3.71 2.63
N PRO A 39 -7.08 -3.37 2.78
CA PRO A 39 -7.62 -2.06 2.42
C PRO A 39 -7.31 -1.05 3.55
N LEU A 40 -6.17 -0.37 3.44
CA LEU A 40 -5.65 0.52 4.49
C LEU A 40 -6.35 1.88 4.53
N TRP A 41 -6.96 2.29 3.42
CA TRP A 41 -7.63 3.58 3.26
C TRP A 41 -8.80 3.83 4.22
N LEU A 42 -9.49 2.77 4.64
CA LEU A 42 -10.56 2.86 5.63
C LEU A 42 -10.06 3.38 6.98
N PHE A 43 -8.77 3.23 7.25
CA PHE A 43 -8.13 3.54 8.52
C PHE A 43 -7.01 4.60 8.41
N GLY A 44 -6.75 5.09 7.20
CA GLY A 44 -5.83 6.20 6.92
C GLY A 44 -4.33 5.90 7.10
N MET A 45 -3.52 6.96 7.09
CA MET A 45 -2.05 6.87 7.10
C MET A 45 -1.47 6.18 8.34
N ALA A 46 -2.14 6.28 9.50
CA ALA A 46 -1.71 5.58 10.71
C ALA A 46 -1.80 4.06 10.56
N ALA A 47 -2.84 3.57 9.86
CA ALA A 47 -2.95 2.15 9.56
C ALA A 47 -1.94 1.70 8.52
N LEU A 48 -1.60 2.54 7.54
CA LEU A 48 -0.47 2.25 6.64
C LEU A 48 0.83 2.09 7.42
N ALA A 49 1.17 3.05 8.28
CA ALA A 49 2.39 2.98 9.07
C ALA A 49 2.42 1.72 9.96
N ARG A 50 1.31 1.41 10.63
CA ARG A 50 1.19 0.20 11.46
C ARG A 50 1.28 -1.08 10.62
N TRP A 51 0.71 -1.09 9.43
CA TRP A 51 0.75 -2.23 8.52
C TRP A 51 2.17 -2.49 8.02
N LEU A 52 2.90 -1.43 7.63
CA LEU A 52 4.32 -1.51 7.26
C LEU A 52 5.17 -2.07 8.41
N MET A 53 4.97 -1.57 9.64
CA MET A 53 5.64 -2.10 10.82
C MET A 53 5.34 -3.59 11.07
N THR A 54 4.07 -4.00 10.92
CA THR A 54 3.64 -5.40 11.13
C THR A 54 4.32 -6.36 10.15
N HIS A 55 4.61 -5.88 8.93
CA HIS A 55 5.27 -6.67 7.89
C HIS A 55 6.79 -6.45 7.82
N ALA A 56 7.35 -5.68 8.77
CA ALA A 56 8.76 -5.30 8.78
C ALA A 56 9.24 -4.67 7.46
N ILE A 57 8.38 -3.87 6.82
CA ILE A 57 8.69 -3.15 5.57
C ILE A 57 9.11 -1.73 5.95
N SER A 58 10.36 -1.36 5.64
CA SER A 58 10.80 0.03 5.75
C SER A 58 10.25 0.87 4.60
N LEU A 59 10.06 2.17 4.81
CA LEU A 59 9.74 3.09 3.72
C LEU A 59 10.88 3.16 2.69
N ASP A 60 12.13 3.01 3.12
CA ASP A 60 13.30 2.99 2.25
C ASP A 60 13.39 1.71 1.41
N ASP A 61 12.66 0.66 1.81
CA ASP A 61 12.55 -0.60 1.08
C ASP A 61 11.40 -0.59 0.05
N LEU A 62 10.67 0.54 -0.07
CA LEU A 62 9.60 0.70 -1.06
C LEU A 62 10.16 1.24 -2.36
N GLU A 63 10.13 0.40 -3.38
CA GLU A 63 10.51 0.73 -4.74
C GLU A 63 9.28 1.21 -5.51
N THR A 64 9.44 2.21 -6.37
CA THR A 64 8.35 2.63 -7.27
C THR A 64 8.26 1.64 -8.43
N ASP A 65 7.05 1.15 -8.70
CA ASP A 65 6.75 0.24 -9.83
C ASP A 65 6.22 1.02 -11.04
#